data_AF-A0A7Y9EIR4-F1
#
_entry.id   AF-A0A7Y9EIR4-F1
#
_cell.length_a   1.000
_cell.length_b   1.000
_cell.length_c   1.000
_cell.angle_alpha   90.00
_cell.angle_beta   90.00
_cell.angle_gamma   90.00
#
_symmetry.space_group_name_H-M   'P 1'
#
loop_
_entity.id
_entity.type
_entity.pdbx_description
1 polymer ?
#
loop_
_entity_poly.entity_id
_entity_poly.type
_entity_poly.pdbx_seq_one_letter_code
_entity_poly.pdbx_strand_id
1 'polypeptide(L)'
;MTAHRLGLAAASNDDETAQLASKLYEHVRQLNYATAGPPSLTLPSTAYAILGNLSAATYGLDQLLDQINRFFLRELPAGRLGHDHGEDLTDVLSHHGQALAEARHHTRALCTALNEAQSAINAVHSRPTPGRIANLTTQGMAGEQDAGVAAAANDFPRPISDPTLLEPPFLSDRHNPVRTRRLKSPES
;
A
#
# COMPACT_ATOMS: atom_id res chain seq x y z
N MET A 1 -17.37 -15.83 40.29
CA MET A 1 -16.20 -14.91 40.25
C MET A 1 -15.50 -14.84 38.88
N THR A 2 -16.08 -15.38 37.80
CA THR A 2 -15.47 -15.40 36.44
C THR A 2 -15.93 -14.24 35.54
N ALA A 3 -17.19 -13.80 35.67
CA ALA A 3 -17.75 -12.72 34.83
C ALA A 3 -17.05 -11.36 35.01
N HIS A 4 -16.68 -11.00 36.24
CA HIS A 4 -16.00 -9.72 36.51
C HIS A 4 -14.60 -9.64 35.85
N ARG A 5 -13.86 -10.77 35.80
CA ARG A 5 -12.53 -10.80 35.20
C ARG A 5 -12.58 -10.70 33.67
N LEU A 6 -13.62 -11.26 33.05
CA LEU A 6 -13.86 -11.14 31.61
C LEU A 6 -14.26 -9.72 31.22
N GLY A 7 -15.08 -9.04 32.03
CA GLY A 7 -15.44 -7.64 31.80
C GLY A 7 -14.25 -6.68 31.91
N LEU A 8 -13.33 -6.92 32.86
CA LEU A 8 -12.13 -6.08 33.03
C LEU A 8 -11.13 -6.24 31.88
N ALA A 9 -10.98 -7.46 31.36
CA ALA A 9 -10.13 -7.74 30.19
C ALA A 9 -10.71 -7.12 28.91
N ALA A 10 -12.04 -7.16 28.73
CA ALA A 10 -12.70 -6.51 27.60
C ALA A 10 -12.53 -4.98 27.63
N ALA A 11 -12.74 -4.35 28.78
CA ALA A 11 -12.53 -2.90 28.94
C ALA A 11 -11.07 -2.50 28.64
N SER A 12 -10.09 -3.30 29.10
CA SER A 12 -8.67 -3.08 28.76
C SER A 12 -8.41 -3.15 27.24
N ASN A 13 -9.08 -4.05 26.53
CA ASN A 13 -8.95 -4.17 25.06
C ASN A 13 -9.61 -2.99 24.33
N ASP A 14 -10.73 -2.47 24.85
CA ASP A 14 -11.40 -1.29 24.30
C ASP A 14 -10.54 -0.04 24.49
N ASP A 15 -9.91 0.13 25.66
CA ASP A 15 -8.96 1.21 25.93
C ASP A 15 -7.74 1.12 25.01
N GLU A 16 -7.19 -0.08 24.80
CA GLU A 16 -6.10 -0.31 23.84
C GLU A 16 -6.53 0.05 22.40
N THR A 17 -7.75 -0.29 22.02
CA THR A 17 -8.31 0.04 20.70
C THR A 17 -8.47 1.55 20.52
N ALA A 18 -8.96 2.26 21.53
CA ALA A 18 -9.05 3.73 21.53
C ALA A 18 -7.67 4.40 21.47
N GLN A 19 -6.66 3.82 22.14
CA GLN A 19 -5.28 4.30 22.05
C GLN A 19 -4.70 4.16 20.63
N LEU A 20 -5.07 3.13 19.86
CA LEU A 20 -4.65 3.02 18.46
C LEU A 20 -5.19 4.18 17.60
N ALA A 21 -6.45 4.59 17.81
CA ALA A 21 -7.02 5.75 17.12
C ALA A 21 -6.29 7.05 17.50
N SER A 22 -5.91 7.20 18.77
CA SER A 22 -5.12 8.35 19.23
C SER A 22 -3.73 8.38 18.58
N LYS A 23 -3.07 7.22 18.45
CA LYS A 23 -1.77 7.11 17.76
C LYS A 23 -1.88 7.45 16.28
N LEU A 24 -2.96 7.07 15.61
CA LEU A 24 -3.22 7.46 14.21
C LEU A 24 -3.24 8.99 14.06
N TYR A 25 -4.00 9.69 14.92
CA TYR A 25 -4.03 11.15 14.92
C TYR A 25 -2.63 11.76 15.11
N GLU A 26 -1.87 11.27 16.08
CA GLU A 26 -0.51 11.77 16.35
C GLU A 26 0.46 11.50 15.19
N HIS A 27 0.36 10.36 14.52
CA HIS A 27 1.17 10.07 13.34
C HIS A 27 0.84 10.98 12.15
N VAL A 28 -0.45 11.30 11.94
CA VAL A 28 -0.85 12.28 10.92
C VAL A 28 -0.29 13.66 11.26
N ARG A 29 -0.36 14.08 12.53
CA ARG A 29 0.23 15.34 12.99
C ARG A 29 1.75 15.38 12.79
N GLN A 30 2.45 14.31 13.12
CA GLN A 30 3.90 14.19 12.91
C GLN A 30 4.26 14.26 11.42
N LEU A 31 3.49 13.60 10.55
CA LEU A 31 3.66 13.65 9.11
C LEU A 31 3.46 15.08 8.56
N ASN A 32 2.43 15.79 9.03
CA ASN A 32 2.21 17.19 8.68
C ASN A 32 3.38 18.07 9.11
N TYR A 33 3.93 17.86 10.32
CA TYR A 33 5.08 18.62 10.79
C TYR A 33 6.34 18.33 9.96
N ALA A 34 6.63 17.05 9.70
CA ALA A 34 7.80 16.63 8.92
C ALA A 34 7.77 17.13 7.47
N THR A 35 6.59 17.42 6.92
CA THR A 35 6.42 17.91 5.55
C THR A 35 6.34 19.43 5.45
N ALA A 36 6.13 20.16 6.54
CA ALA A 36 5.93 21.61 6.54
C ALA A 36 7.21 22.46 6.66
N GLY A 37 8.31 21.93 7.23
CA GLY A 37 9.52 22.71 7.58
C GLY A 37 10.79 22.31 6.82
N PRO A 38 11.74 23.23 6.52
CA PRO A 38 12.97 22.91 5.78
C PRO A 38 13.85 21.83 6.43
N PRO A 39 14.49 20.93 5.65
CA PRO A 39 14.45 20.85 4.19
C PRO A 39 13.18 20.15 3.65
N SER A 40 12.22 19.78 4.50
CA SER A 40 10.94 19.16 4.16
C SER A 40 11.13 17.91 3.28
N LEU A 41 10.23 17.66 2.33
CA LEU A 41 10.39 16.59 1.35
C LEU A 41 11.58 16.87 0.42
N THR A 42 12.64 16.06 0.54
CA THR A 42 13.86 16.21 -0.26
C THR A 42 13.90 15.35 -1.51
N LEU A 43 13.05 14.31 -1.59
CA LEU A 43 13.04 13.32 -2.66
C LEU A 43 11.59 13.08 -3.14
N PRO A 44 11.34 13.07 -4.46
CA PRO A 44 10.04 12.67 -5.02
C PRO A 44 9.62 11.25 -4.61
N SER A 45 10.56 10.33 -4.43
CA SER A 45 10.28 8.96 -3.95
C SER A 45 9.67 8.95 -2.54
N THR A 46 10.03 9.91 -1.68
CA THR A 46 9.41 10.06 -0.36
C THR A 46 7.96 10.49 -0.48
N ALA A 47 7.65 11.45 -1.35
CA ALA A 47 6.27 11.85 -1.63
C ALA A 47 5.45 10.70 -2.20
N TYR A 48 6.02 9.93 -3.15
CA TYR A 48 5.39 8.74 -3.71
C TYR A 48 5.05 7.70 -2.64
N ALA A 49 5.98 7.43 -1.72
CA ALA A 49 5.74 6.49 -0.62
C ALA A 49 4.66 6.99 0.35
N ILE A 50 4.67 8.29 0.69
CA ILE A 50 3.65 8.90 1.55
C ILE A 50 2.26 8.76 0.93
N LEU A 51 2.09 9.10 -0.35
CA LEU A 51 0.78 8.99 -1.03
C LEU A 51 0.26 7.55 -1.05
N GLY A 52 1.11 6.56 -1.33
CA GLY A 52 0.74 5.15 -1.29
C GLY A 52 0.31 4.68 0.11
N ASN A 53 1.05 5.07 1.15
CA ASN A 53 0.71 4.72 2.52
C ASN A 53 -0.58 5.39 2.98
N LEU A 54 -0.82 6.65 2.61
CA LEU A 54 -2.06 7.36 2.92
C LEU A 54 -3.27 6.74 2.19
N SER A 55 -3.09 6.30 0.95
CA SER A 55 -4.13 5.56 0.20
C SER A 55 -4.50 4.26 0.92
N ALA A 56 -3.50 3.46 1.29
CA ALA A 56 -3.71 2.21 2.03
C ALA A 56 -4.38 2.46 3.40
N ALA A 57 -3.95 3.49 4.13
CA ALA A 57 -4.57 3.87 5.40
C ALA A 57 -6.03 4.30 5.23
N THR A 58 -6.34 5.05 4.16
CA THR A 58 -7.69 5.50 3.86
C THR A 58 -8.62 4.33 3.50
N TYR A 59 -8.11 3.33 2.78
CA TYR A 59 -8.84 2.08 2.54
C TYR A 59 -9.13 1.33 3.85
N GLY A 60 -8.14 1.24 4.75
CA GLY A 60 -8.34 0.67 6.08
C GLY A 60 -9.37 1.46 6.91
N LEU A 61 -9.44 2.78 6.75
CA LEU A 61 -10.42 3.62 7.42
C LEU A 61 -11.86 3.33 6.96
N ASP A 62 -12.11 3.07 5.67
CA ASP A 62 -13.43 2.60 5.19
C ASP A 62 -13.87 1.32 5.92
N GLN A 63 -12.94 0.37 6.08
CA GLN A 63 -13.21 -0.89 6.77
C GLN A 63 -13.50 -0.67 8.27
N LEU A 64 -12.71 0.18 8.94
CA LEU A 64 -12.91 0.50 10.35
C LEU A 64 -14.27 1.15 10.60
N LEU A 65 -14.68 2.11 9.76
CA LEU A 65 -15.99 2.75 9.86
C LEU A 65 -17.15 1.74 9.67
N ASP A 66 -17.00 0.79 8.75
CA ASP A 66 -17.98 -0.29 8.58
C ASP A 66 -18.06 -1.21 9.80
N GLN A 67 -16.91 -1.52 10.43
CA GLN A 67 -16.86 -2.32 11.65
C GLN A 67 -17.55 -1.63 12.82
N ILE A 68 -17.36 -0.32 12.99
CA ILE A 68 -18.06 0.49 14.02
C ILE A 68 -19.57 0.46 13.77
N ASN A 69 -20.02 0.66 12.53
CA ASN A 69 -21.44 0.60 12.21
C ASN A 69 -22.04 -0.79 12.55
N ARG A 70 -21.34 -1.86 12.16
CA ARG A 70 -21.77 -3.24 12.44
C ARG A 70 -21.81 -3.57 13.93
N PHE A 71 -20.94 -2.95 14.73
CA PHE A 71 -21.02 -3.05 16.18
C PHE A 71 -22.39 -2.56 16.66
N PHE A 72 -22.78 -1.32 16.35
CA PHE A 72 -24.07 -0.78 16.82
C PHE A 72 -25.28 -1.52 16.29
N LEU A 73 -25.26 -1.94 15.02
CA LEU A 73 -26.33 -2.77 14.43
C LEU A 73 -26.51 -4.12 15.13
N ARG A 74 -25.46 -4.65 15.77
CA ARG A 74 -25.53 -5.87 16.58
C ARG A 74 -25.95 -5.60 18.03
N GLU A 75 -25.48 -4.50 18.62
CA GLU A 75 -25.76 -4.16 20.02
C GLU A 75 -27.22 -3.71 20.23
N LEU A 76 -27.81 -2.98 19.27
CA LEU A 76 -29.18 -2.48 19.34
C LEU A 76 -30.23 -3.59 19.52
N PRO A 77 -30.36 -4.58 18.61
CA PRO A 77 -31.35 -5.65 18.77
C PRO A 77 -31.06 -6.57 19.96
N ALA A 78 -29.84 -6.55 20.49
CA ALA A 78 -29.48 -7.31 21.67
C ALA A 78 -29.82 -6.59 22.99
N GLY A 79 -30.38 -5.37 22.94
CA GLY A 79 -30.80 -4.61 24.12
C GLY A 79 -29.63 -4.20 25.03
N ARG A 80 -28.42 -4.09 24.48
CA ARG A 80 -27.20 -3.73 25.23
C ARG A 80 -26.88 -2.23 25.19
N LEU A 81 -27.70 -1.45 24.49
CA LEU A 81 -27.55 -0.01 24.35
C LEU A 81 -28.58 0.71 25.22
N GLY A 82 -28.18 1.84 25.77
CA GLY A 82 -29.03 2.79 26.46
C GLY A 82 -28.75 4.21 25.96
N HIS A 83 -29.67 5.13 26.22
CA HIS A 83 -29.48 6.55 25.89
C HIS A 83 -29.75 7.40 27.14
N ASP A 84 -28.77 8.21 27.54
CA ASP A 84 -28.78 8.93 28.82
C ASP A 84 -29.91 9.98 28.93
N HIS A 85 -30.41 10.47 27.79
CA HIS A 85 -31.49 11.46 27.73
C HIS A 85 -32.86 10.87 27.33
N GLY A 86 -32.98 9.54 27.23
CA GLY A 86 -34.21 8.86 26.86
C GLY A 86 -34.67 8.99 25.41
N GLU A 87 -33.85 9.52 24.50
CA GLU A 87 -34.11 9.49 23.04
C GLU A 87 -34.25 8.06 22.50
N ASP A 88 -34.99 7.93 21.39
CA ASP A 88 -35.12 6.67 20.68
C ASP A 88 -33.79 6.29 20.00
N LEU A 89 -33.18 5.20 20.48
CA LEU A 89 -31.95 4.65 19.94
C LEU A 89 -32.05 4.29 18.45
N THR A 90 -33.24 3.96 17.96
CA THR A 90 -33.47 3.63 16.54
C THR A 90 -33.22 4.85 15.66
N ASP A 91 -33.71 6.01 16.07
CA ASP A 91 -33.52 7.27 15.34
C ASP A 91 -32.08 7.74 15.44
N VAL A 92 -31.48 7.68 16.63
CA VAL A 92 -30.07 8.05 16.86
C VAL A 92 -29.14 7.20 16.00
N LEU A 93 -29.32 5.87 15.99
CA LEU A 93 -28.47 4.97 15.22
C LEU A 93 -28.73 5.03 13.72
N SER A 94 -29.93 5.41 13.29
CA SER A 94 -30.22 5.70 11.89
C SER A 94 -29.44 6.92 11.38
N HIS A 95 -29.43 8.01 12.15
CA HIS A 95 -28.62 9.20 11.84
C HIS A 95 -27.11 8.88 11.86
N HIS A 96 -26.64 8.13 12.86
CA HIS A 96 -25.26 7.65 12.94
C HIS A 96 -24.86 6.82 11.71
N GLY A 97 -25.70 5.87 11.31
CA GLY A 97 -25.46 5.01 10.15
C GLY A 97 -25.35 5.81 8.85
N GLN A 98 -26.18 6.84 8.67
CA GLN A 98 -26.11 7.74 7.53
C GLN A 98 -24.79 8.53 7.52
N ALA A 99 -24.39 9.11 8.65
CA ALA A 99 -23.12 9.84 8.76
C ALA A 99 -21.91 8.94 8.47
N LEU A 100 -21.91 7.69 8.95
CA LEU A 100 -20.85 6.73 8.63
C LEU A 100 -20.86 6.32 7.15
N ALA A 101 -22.04 6.17 6.52
CA ALA A 101 -22.12 5.89 5.09
C ALA A 101 -21.51 7.01 4.24
N GLU A 102 -21.77 8.26 4.61
CA GLU A 102 -21.17 9.44 3.97
C GLU A 102 -19.65 9.50 4.20
N ALA A 103 -19.20 9.28 5.45
CA ALA A 103 -17.77 9.23 5.75
C ALA A 103 -17.05 8.16 4.91
N ARG A 104 -17.64 6.98 4.75
CA ARG A 104 -17.11 5.89 3.91
C ARG A 104 -17.11 6.24 2.43
N HIS A 105 -18.10 6.97 1.95
CA HIS A 105 -18.08 7.51 0.59
C HIS A 105 -16.87 8.44 0.39
N HIS A 106 -16.62 9.34 1.35
CA HIS A 106 -15.47 10.24 1.31
C HIS A 106 -14.12 9.53 1.42
N THR A 107 -13.98 8.50 2.25
CA THR A 107 -12.72 7.73 2.31
C THR A 107 -12.42 7.02 1.00
N ARG A 108 -13.42 6.44 0.33
CA ARG A 108 -13.23 5.84 -1.00
C ARG A 108 -12.78 6.87 -2.04
N ALA A 109 -13.44 8.03 -2.07
CA ALA A 109 -13.07 9.11 -2.97
C ALA A 109 -11.64 9.60 -2.70
N LEU A 110 -11.25 9.75 -1.43
CA LEU A 110 -9.90 10.14 -1.04
C LEU A 110 -8.86 9.08 -1.43
N CYS A 111 -9.15 7.79 -1.22
CA CYS A 111 -8.28 6.69 -1.64
C CYS A 111 -8.02 6.73 -3.16
N THR A 112 -9.06 6.91 -3.97
CA THR A 112 -8.93 7.08 -5.42
C THR A 112 -8.05 8.28 -5.76
N ALA A 113 -8.32 9.45 -5.19
CA ALA A 113 -7.56 10.67 -5.46
C ALA A 113 -6.07 10.54 -5.06
N LEU A 114 -5.77 9.87 -3.93
CA LEU A 114 -4.40 9.61 -3.49
C LEU A 114 -3.66 8.66 -4.43
N ASN A 115 -4.32 7.60 -4.91
CA ASN A 115 -3.73 6.68 -5.90
C ASN A 115 -3.46 7.38 -7.24
N GLU A 116 -4.37 8.25 -7.68
CA GLU A 116 -4.18 9.07 -8.89
C GLU A 116 -2.99 10.03 -8.73
N ALA A 117 -2.90 10.73 -7.59
CA ALA A 117 -1.78 11.61 -7.28
C ALA A 117 -0.44 10.84 -7.23
N GLN A 118 -0.43 9.66 -6.60
CA GLN A 118 0.76 8.80 -6.56
C GLN A 118 1.19 8.38 -7.97
N SER A 119 0.23 7.93 -8.78
CA SER A 119 0.47 7.49 -10.17
C SER A 119 1.01 8.62 -11.04
N ALA A 120 0.48 9.84 -10.87
CA ALA A 120 0.90 11.01 -11.62
C ALA A 120 2.37 11.38 -11.40
N ILE A 121 2.93 11.09 -10.22
CA ILE A 121 4.34 11.39 -9.90
C ILE A 121 5.29 10.21 -10.10
N ASN A 122 4.83 9.06 -10.62
CA ASN A 122 5.64 7.85 -10.78
C ASN A 122 6.89 8.07 -11.64
N ALA A 123 6.82 8.96 -12.64
CA ALA A 123 7.95 9.30 -13.51
C ALA A 123 8.79 10.50 -13.00
N VAL A 124 8.47 11.07 -11.84
CA VAL A 124 9.15 12.24 -11.29
C VAL A 124 10.40 11.80 -10.53
N HIS A 125 11.57 12.27 -10.95
CA HIS A 125 12.85 11.98 -10.31
C HIS A 125 13.66 13.25 -10.05
N SER A 126 14.48 13.25 -9.00
CA SER A 126 15.37 14.36 -8.69
C SER A 126 16.41 14.55 -9.80
N ARG A 127 16.72 15.79 -10.15
CA ARG A 127 17.87 16.13 -11.00
C ARG A 127 19.10 16.35 -10.11
N PRO A 128 20.28 15.85 -10.49
CA PRO A 128 21.50 16.16 -9.75
C PRO A 128 21.80 17.66 -9.84
N THR A 129 21.94 18.32 -8.69
CA THR A 129 22.36 19.71 -8.62
C THR A 129 23.79 19.83 -9.18
N PRO A 130 24.09 20.77 -10.09
CA PRO A 130 25.38 20.86 -10.78
C PRO A 130 26.61 20.87 -9.85
N GLY A 131 26.50 21.43 -8.65
CA GLY A 131 27.58 21.45 -7.66
C GLY A 131 27.92 20.10 -7.00
N ARG A 132 27.02 19.12 -7.03
CA ARG A 132 27.28 17.77 -6.47
C ARG A 132 28.11 16.91 -7.42
N ILE A 133 27.97 17.13 -8.74
CA ILE A 133 28.71 16.38 -9.77
C ILE A 133 30.17 16.85 -9.83
N ALA A 134 30.41 18.15 -9.63
CA ALA A 134 31.77 18.70 -9.56
C ALA A 134 32.61 18.06 -8.44
N ASN A 135 32.03 17.84 -7.26
CA ASN A 135 32.73 17.20 -6.14
C ASN A 135 33.00 15.70 -6.36
N LEU A 136 32.13 15.00 -7.11
CA LEU A 136 32.35 13.61 -7.51
C LEU A 136 33.46 13.46 -8.57
N THR A 137 33.61 14.44 -9.47
CA THR A 137 34.68 14.43 -10.48
C THR A 137 36.03 14.86 -9.90
N THR A 138 36.07 15.65 -8.83
CA THR A 138 37.33 16.00 -8.14
C THR A 138 37.86 14.86 -7.26
N GLN A 139 37.00 14.02 -6.67
CA GLN A 139 37.44 12.85 -5.90
C GLN A 139 37.85 11.63 -6.75
N GLY A 140 37.45 11.56 -8.03
CA GLY A 140 37.84 10.47 -8.93
C GLY A 140 39.19 10.64 -9.65
N MET A 141 39.89 11.76 -9.44
CA MET A 141 41.14 12.09 -10.14
C MET A 141 42.36 12.23 -9.22
N ALA A 142 42.20 12.00 -7.91
CA ALA A 142 43.32 11.89 -6.97
C ALA A 142 43.67 10.40 -6.83
N GLY A 143 44.75 10.01 -7.49
CA GLY A 143 45.07 8.62 -7.77
C GLY A 143 45.43 7.75 -6.57
N GLU A 144 45.22 6.46 -6.75
CA GLU A 144 46.13 5.43 -6.30
C GLU A 144 46.04 4.26 -7.27
N GLN A 145 47.20 3.81 -7.73
CA GLN A 145 47.39 2.64 -8.58
C GLN A 145 46.96 1.40 -7.78
N ASP A 146 45.72 0.94 -7.97
CA ASP A 146 45.27 -0.29 -7.33
C ASP A 146 45.68 -1.50 -8.17
N ALA A 147 46.87 -2.01 -7.86
CA ALA A 147 47.41 -3.26 -8.37
C ALA A 147 46.56 -4.50 -8.00
N GLY A 148 45.45 -4.35 -7.28
CA GLY A 148 44.53 -5.44 -6.90
C GLY A 148 43.50 -5.85 -7.96
N VAL A 149 43.12 -4.97 -8.88
CA VAL A 149 42.00 -5.24 -9.83
C VAL A 149 42.40 -6.19 -10.97
N ALA A 150 43.69 -6.23 -11.33
CA ALA A 150 44.20 -7.12 -12.38
C ALA A 150 44.29 -8.60 -11.93
N ALA A 151 44.37 -8.87 -10.63
CA ALA A 151 44.46 -10.24 -10.10
C ALA A 151 43.09 -10.94 -10.02
N ALA A 152 42.01 -10.20 -9.71
CA ALA A 152 40.67 -10.76 -9.63
C ALA A 152 40.01 -11.02 -11.00
N ALA A 153 40.50 -10.39 -12.07
CA ALA A 153 39.98 -10.59 -13.43
C ALA A 153 40.28 -11.99 -14.01
N ASN A 154 41.23 -12.72 -13.43
CA ASN A 154 41.60 -14.08 -13.88
C ASN A 154 40.81 -15.20 -13.19
N ASP A 155 40.00 -14.89 -12.17
CA ASP A 155 39.31 -15.90 -11.33
C ASP A 155 37.79 -15.94 -11.57
N PHE A 156 37.29 -15.18 -12.56
CA PHE A 156 35.90 -15.27 -12.99
C PHE A 156 35.76 -16.31 -14.12
N PRO A 157 34.76 -17.21 -14.08
CA PRO A 157 34.43 -18.04 -15.23
C PRO A 157 34.05 -17.15 -16.42
N ARG A 158 34.51 -17.53 -17.62
CA ARG A 158 34.30 -16.78 -18.86
C ARG A 158 32.80 -16.51 -19.09
N PRO A 159 32.42 -15.32 -19.61
CA PRO A 159 31.04 -15.05 -19.98
C PRO A 159 30.56 -16.07 -21.04
N ILE A 160 29.29 -16.48 -20.93
CA ILE A 160 28.60 -17.39 -21.86
C ILE A 160 28.41 -16.66 -23.20
N SER A 161 29.48 -16.51 -23.95
CA SER A 161 29.49 -16.05 -25.34
C SER A 161 30.46 -16.93 -26.13
N ASP A 162 30.47 -18.21 -25.79
CA ASP A 162 31.12 -19.25 -26.57
C ASP A 162 30.15 -19.69 -27.69
N PRO A 163 30.46 -19.45 -28.97
CA PRO A 163 29.60 -19.84 -30.08
C PRO A 163 29.62 -21.35 -30.37
N THR A 164 30.29 -22.17 -29.54
CA THR A 164 30.40 -23.62 -29.73
C THR A 164 29.29 -24.45 -29.08
N LEU A 165 28.30 -23.82 -28.42
CA LEU A 165 27.12 -24.50 -27.84
C LEU A 165 25.83 -24.34 -28.66
N LEU A 166 25.91 -23.98 -29.95
CA LEU A 166 24.75 -24.07 -30.85
C LEU A 166 24.74 -25.42 -31.58
N GLU A 167 24.07 -26.42 -30.99
CA GLU A 167 23.42 -27.44 -31.81
C GLU A 167 22.09 -26.89 -32.34
N PRO A 168 21.86 -26.88 -33.67
CA PRO A 168 20.58 -26.45 -34.23
C PRO A 168 19.53 -27.56 -34.08
N PRO A 169 18.28 -27.27 -33.66
CA PRO A 169 17.19 -28.17 -33.92
C PRO A 169 16.88 -28.14 -35.42
N PHE A 170 17.00 -29.30 -36.06
CA PHE A 170 16.60 -29.53 -37.44
C PHE A 170 15.16 -29.08 -37.69
N LEU A 171 14.98 -28.32 -38.77
CA LEU A 171 13.69 -27.95 -39.34
C LEU A 171 13.20 -29.02 -40.31
N SER A 172 11.87 -29.15 -40.36
CA SER A 172 11.02 -29.85 -41.34
C SER A 172 10.59 -31.25 -40.89
N ASP A 173 9.31 -31.57 -40.80
CA ASP A 173 8.44 -31.48 -41.98
C ASP A 173 7.01 -30.99 -41.73
N ARG A 174 6.53 -30.23 -42.71
CA ARG A 174 5.14 -29.80 -42.89
C ARG A 174 4.31 -31.02 -43.31
N HIS A 175 3.05 -31.08 -42.90
CA HIS A 175 1.89 -31.26 -43.80
C HIS A 175 0.56 -31.07 -43.04
N ASN A 176 -0.10 -29.94 -43.31
CA ASN A 176 -1.55 -29.75 -43.19
C ASN A 176 -2.17 -30.30 -44.51
N PRO A 177 -3.46 -30.73 -44.63
CA PRO A 177 -4.60 -29.82 -44.45
C PRO A 177 -5.97 -30.43 -44.03
N VAL A 178 -6.77 -29.59 -43.33
CA VAL A 178 -8.20 -29.27 -43.57
C VAL A 178 -9.21 -30.39 -43.87
N ARG A 179 -10.25 -30.52 -43.01
CA ARG A 179 -11.67 -30.59 -43.46
C ARG A 179 -12.73 -30.39 -42.34
N THR A 180 -13.37 -29.22 -42.41
CA THR A 180 -14.84 -29.00 -42.42
C THR A 180 -15.79 -29.75 -41.46
N ARG A 181 -16.48 -28.94 -40.63
CA ARG A 181 -17.95 -28.70 -40.65
C ARG A 181 -18.89 -29.73 -39.97
N ARG A 182 -19.69 -29.16 -39.04
CA ARG A 182 -21.17 -29.24 -38.89
C ARG A 182 -21.77 -30.06 -37.72
N LEU A 183 -22.57 -29.33 -36.92
CA LEU A 183 -23.79 -29.65 -36.17
C LEU A 183 -24.18 -31.13 -35.93
N LYS A 184 -24.50 -31.47 -34.67
CA LYS A 184 -25.89 -31.65 -34.20
C LYS A 184 -26.00 -31.78 -32.67
N SER A 185 -27.19 -31.41 -32.20
CA SER A 185 -27.73 -31.17 -30.85
C SER A 185 -27.92 -32.46 -29.98
N PRO A 186 -28.53 -32.37 -28.76
CA PRO A 186 -28.34 -33.26 -27.61
C PRO A 186 -29.40 -34.38 -27.49
N GLU A 187 -29.10 -35.38 -26.64
CA GLU A 187 -30.00 -36.37 -26.01
C GLU A 187 -29.24 -36.91 -24.77
N SER A 188 -29.78 -37.19 -23.58
CA SER A 188 -31.12 -37.13 -22.96
C SER A 188 -30.93 -36.88 -21.46
#